data_AF-A0A831K987-F1
#
_entry.id   AF-A0A831K987-F1
#
_cell.length_a   1.000
_cell.length_b   1.000
_cell.length_c   1.000
_cell.angle_alpha   90.00
_cell.angle_beta   90.00
_cell.angle_gamma   90.00
#
_symmetry.space_group_name_H-M   'P 1'
#
loop_
_entity.id
_entity.type
_entity.pdbx_description
1 polymer ?
#
loop_
_entity_poly.entity_id
_entity_poly.type
_entity_poly.pdbx_seq_one_letter_code
_entity_poly.pdbx_strand_id
1 'polypeptide(L)'
;MLSPEVKELLEAGVHFGHQTRRWNPKMKPFIFCARNGIYIIDLSKTLNSLNKAKEKVREVVSRGKSILFVGTKKQAKEVLVGEAERCGGFYITERWLGGMLTNFNTIKESIKKLKDIERMKEDGTLDKFTKKERGKIENK
;
A
#
# COMPACT_ATOMS: atom_id res chain seq x y z
N MET A 1 -5.19 -22.12 8.02
CA MET A 1 -5.46 -20.87 7.27
C MET A 1 -5.40 -21.19 5.79
N LEU A 2 -6.57 -21.25 5.14
CA LEU A 2 -6.75 -21.70 3.76
C LEU A 2 -5.95 -20.81 2.81
N SER A 3 -5.19 -21.41 1.90
CA SER A 3 -4.69 -20.71 0.72
C SER A 3 -5.75 -20.84 -0.36
N PRO A 4 -6.07 -19.77 -1.10
CA PRO A 4 -7.12 -19.82 -2.11
C PRO A 4 -6.81 -20.86 -3.19
N GLU A 5 -7.84 -21.49 -3.71
CA GLU A 5 -7.70 -22.43 -4.83
C GLU A 5 -7.61 -21.69 -6.17
N VAL A 6 -7.05 -22.35 -7.20
CA VAL A 6 -6.98 -21.77 -8.55
C VAL A 6 -8.36 -21.37 -9.07
N LYS A 7 -9.40 -22.13 -8.71
CA LYS A 7 -10.79 -21.83 -9.07
C LYS A 7 -11.27 -20.49 -8.52
N GLU A 8 -11.00 -20.21 -7.24
CA GLU A 8 -11.38 -18.95 -6.59
C GLU A 8 -10.65 -17.75 -7.22
N LEU A 9 -9.36 -17.92 -7.55
CA LEU A 9 -8.59 -16.89 -8.25
C LEU A 9 -9.13 -16.62 -9.67
N LEU A 10 -9.58 -17.68 -10.36
CA LEU A 10 -10.18 -17.57 -11.68
C LEU A 10 -11.50 -16.79 -11.62
N GLU A 11 -12.39 -17.14 -10.68
CA GLU A 11 -13.68 -16.49 -10.44
C GLU A 11 -13.53 -15.02 -10.01
N ALA A 12 -12.51 -14.72 -9.19
CA ALA A 12 -12.16 -13.35 -8.80
C ALA A 12 -11.55 -12.52 -9.95
N GLY A 13 -11.25 -13.11 -11.11
CA GLY A 13 -10.73 -12.40 -12.27
C GLY A 13 -9.29 -11.91 -12.14
N VAL A 14 -8.49 -12.45 -11.21
CA VAL A 14 -7.11 -11.95 -10.97
C VAL A 14 -6.12 -12.32 -12.07
N HIS A 15 -6.52 -13.22 -12.99
CA HIS A 15 -5.73 -13.68 -14.11
C HIS A 15 -5.65 -12.67 -15.26
N PHE A 16 -6.48 -11.62 -15.25
CA PHE A 16 -6.46 -10.59 -16.29
C PHE A 16 -5.29 -9.63 -16.10
N GLY A 17 -4.41 -9.58 -17.09
CA GLY A 17 -3.32 -8.61 -17.17
C GLY A 17 -3.70 -7.35 -17.96
N HIS A 18 -2.69 -6.69 -18.50
CA HIS A 18 -2.86 -5.51 -19.37
C HIS A 18 -2.88 -5.90 -20.86
N GLN A 19 -3.16 -4.91 -21.71
CA GLN A 19 -3.03 -5.03 -23.16
C GLN A 19 -1.61 -5.45 -23.58
N THR A 20 -1.49 -6.20 -24.67
CA THR A 20 -0.20 -6.72 -25.18
C THR A 20 0.82 -5.63 -25.51
N ARG A 21 0.38 -4.40 -25.77
CA ARG A 21 1.26 -3.23 -26.01
C ARG A 21 1.88 -2.67 -24.72
N ARG A 22 1.28 -2.90 -23.55
CA ARG A 22 1.69 -2.35 -22.26
C ARG A 22 2.20 -3.47 -21.35
N TRP A 23 3.28 -4.13 -21.76
CA TRP A 23 3.88 -5.23 -21.02
C TRP A 23 5.38 -5.05 -20.84
N ASN A 24 5.94 -5.72 -19.82
CA ASN A 24 7.36 -5.79 -19.58
C ASN A 24 7.88 -7.17 -20.03
N PRO A 25 8.89 -7.27 -20.92
CA PRO A 25 9.44 -8.55 -21.38
C PRO A 25 9.85 -9.52 -20.27
N LYS A 26 10.27 -9.00 -19.11
CA LYS A 26 10.61 -9.82 -17.93
C LYS A 26 9.41 -10.57 -17.34
N MET A 27 8.18 -10.20 -17.72
CA MET A 27 6.96 -10.90 -17.30
C MET A 27 6.65 -12.12 -18.15
N LYS A 28 7.38 -12.38 -19.25
CA LYS A 28 7.18 -13.55 -20.12
C LYS A 28 7.06 -14.88 -19.35
N PRO A 29 7.88 -15.16 -18.30
CA PRO A 29 7.75 -16.39 -17.53
C PRO A 29 6.46 -16.50 -16.72
N PHE A 30 5.74 -15.41 -16.46
CA PHE A 30 4.51 -15.38 -15.66
C PHE A 30 3.23 -15.29 -16.52
N ILE A 31 3.38 -15.05 -17.82
CA ILE A 31 2.28 -14.98 -18.77
C ILE A 31 1.94 -16.40 -19.23
N PHE A 32 0.67 -16.76 -19.12
CA PHE A 32 0.15 -18.03 -19.63
C PHE A 32 -0.11 -17.96 -21.14
N CYS A 33 -0.92 -17.00 -21.57
CA CYS A 33 -1.21 -16.76 -22.99
C CYS A 33 -1.70 -15.32 -23.22
N ALA A 34 -2.02 -14.97 -24.46
CA ALA A 34 -2.72 -13.73 -24.80
C ALA A 34 -4.03 -14.06 -25.51
N ARG A 35 -5.14 -13.44 -25.10
CA ARG A 35 -6.47 -13.60 -25.72
C ARG A 35 -7.09 -12.23 -25.92
N ASN A 36 -7.63 -11.97 -27.11
CA ASN A 36 -8.26 -10.69 -27.46
C ASN A 36 -7.38 -9.46 -27.14
N GLY A 37 -6.07 -9.57 -27.33
CA GLY A 37 -5.12 -8.49 -27.07
C GLY A 37 -4.82 -8.22 -25.59
N ILE A 38 -5.26 -9.07 -24.66
CA ILE A 38 -4.97 -8.99 -23.22
C ILE A 38 -4.09 -10.18 -22.81
N TYR A 39 -3.04 -9.92 -22.03
CA TYR A 39 -2.25 -11.00 -21.44
C TYR A 39 -2.98 -11.65 -20.27
N ILE A 40 -2.98 -12.98 -20.24
CA ILE A 40 -3.50 -13.80 -19.13
C ILE A 40 -2.31 -14.27 -18.30
N ILE A 41 -2.39 -14.05 -16.98
CA ILE A 41 -1.36 -14.42 -16.00
C ILE A 41 -1.57 -15.87 -15.57
N ASP A 42 -0.48 -16.62 -15.41
CA ASP A 42 -0.50 -18.00 -14.93
C ASP A 42 -0.88 -18.07 -13.44
N LEU A 43 -2.07 -18.60 -13.17
CA LEU A 43 -2.60 -18.76 -11.82
C LEU A 43 -1.85 -19.82 -10.99
N SER A 44 -1.30 -20.85 -11.63
CA SER A 44 -0.49 -21.87 -10.93
C SER A 44 0.79 -21.26 -10.38
N LYS A 45 1.45 -20.39 -11.18
CA LYS A 45 2.62 -19.63 -10.73
C LYS A 45 2.26 -18.59 -9.66
N THR A 46 1.09 -17.98 -9.79
CA THR A 46 0.54 -17.05 -8.79
C THR A 46 0.35 -17.75 -7.45
N LEU A 47 -0.27 -18.92 -7.42
CA LEU A 47 -0.50 -19.69 -6.20
C LEU A 47 0.81 -20.10 -5.50
N ASN A 48 1.78 -20.60 -6.28
CA ASN A 48 3.10 -20.94 -5.74
C ASN A 48 3.82 -19.72 -5.15
N SER A 49 3.73 -18.57 -5.82
CA SER A 49 4.35 -17.33 -5.34
C SER A 49 3.63 -16.77 -4.11
N LEU A 50 2.30 -16.90 -4.05
CA LEU A 50 1.48 -16.49 -2.91
C LEU A 50 1.83 -17.30 -1.66
N ASN A 51 2.01 -18.62 -1.78
CA ASN A 51 2.43 -19.47 -0.68
C ASN A 51 3.81 -19.06 -0.14
N LYS A 52 4.79 -18.81 -1.02
CA LYS A 52 6.11 -18.29 -0.63
C LYS A 52 6.03 -16.93 0.06
N ALA A 53 5.20 -16.02 -0.45
CA ALA A 53 4.99 -14.71 0.15
C ALA A 53 4.37 -14.82 1.55
N LYS A 54 3.37 -15.69 1.72
CA LYS A 54 2.71 -15.97 3.01
C LYS A 54 3.70 -16.51 4.05
N GLU A 55 4.55 -17.46 3.66
CA GLU A 55 5.62 -17.97 4.53
C GLU A 55 6.58 -16.86 4.94
N LYS A 56 6.97 -16.00 3.99
CA LYS A 56 7.88 -14.89 4.28
C LYS A 56 7.25 -13.85 5.22
N VAL A 57 5.99 -13.52 5.01
CA VAL A 57 5.22 -12.63 5.90
C VAL A 57 5.18 -13.20 7.31
N ARG A 58 4.88 -14.50 7.44
CA ARG A 58 4.87 -15.18 8.75
C ARG A 58 6.23 -15.12 9.42
N GLU A 59 7.31 -15.38 8.68
CA GLU A 59 8.69 -15.28 9.19
C GLU A 59 9.01 -13.87 9.71
N VAL A 60 8.69 -12.83 8.93
CA VAL A 60 8.95 -11.42 9.30
C VAL A 60 8.20 -11.03 10.56
N VAL A 61 6.90 -11.34 10.62
CA VAL A 61 6.05 -11.01 11.78
C VAL A 61 6.46 -11.81 13.01
N SER A 62 6.83 -13.09 12.86
CA SER A 62 7.32 -13.91 13.99
C SER A 62 8.59 -13.37 14.64
N ARG A 63 9.36 -12.57 13.92
CA ARG A 63 10.57 -11.87 14.41
C ARG A 63 10.24 -10.51 15.07
N GLY A 64 8.96 -10.18 15.23
CA GLY A 64 8.52 -8.89 15.78
C GLY A 64 8.76 -7.71 14.83
N LYS A 65 8.96 -7.96 13.53
CA LYS A 65 9.14 -6.89 12.53
C LYS A 65 7.80 -6.46 11.95
N SER A 66 7.70 -5.16 11.67
CA SER A 66 6.50 -4.56 11.06
C SER A 66 6.47 -4.71 9.55
N ILE A 67 5.27 -4.76 8.97
CA ILE A 67 5.02 -4.74 7.53
C ILE A 67 4.28 -3.45 7.19
N LEU A 68 4.71 -2.80 6.11
CA LEU A 68 4.09 -1.59 5.57
C LEU A 68 3.29 -1.94 4.32
N PHE A 69 1.98 -1.72 4.37
CA PHE A 69 1.09 -1.85 3.23
C PHE A 69 1.11 -0.58 2.39
N VAL A 70 1.25 -0.69 1.07
CA VAL A 70 1.34 0.48 0.18
C VAL A 70 0.43 0.30 -1.02
N GLY A 71 -0.47 1.26 -1.24
CA GLY A 71 -1.38 1.21 -2.38
C GLY A 71 -2.07 2.55 -2.60
N THR A 72 -1.64 3.28 -3.62
CA THR A 72 -2.09 4.66 -3.89
C THR A 72 -3.26 4.75 -4.89
N LYS A 73 -3.67 3.62 -5.45
CA LYS A 73 -4.77 3.56 -6.42
C LYS A 73 -6.11 3.67 -5.69
N LYS A 74 -7.05 4.43 -6.27
CA LYS A 74 -8.41 4.59 -5.72
C LYS A 74 -9.08 3.24 -5.44
N GLN A 75 -8.95 2.28 -6.36
CA GLN A 75 -9.52 0.94 -6.23
C GLN A 75 -8.91 0.09 -5.10
N ALA A 76 -7.68 0.40 -4.70
CA ALA A 76 -6.96 -0.37 -3.67
C ALA A 76 -7.05 0.28 -2.29
N LYS A 77 -7.40 1.57 -2.21
CA LYS A 77 -7.34 2.35 -0.97
C LYS A 77 -8.21 1.76 0.14
N GLU A 78 -9.51 1.61 -0.11
CA GLU A 78 -10.45 1.13 0.92
C GLU A 78 -10.12 -0.29 1.40
N VAL A 79 -9.81 -1.19 0.47
CA VAL A 79 -9.43 -2.57 0.77
C VAL A 79 -8.16 -2.60 1.62
N LEU A 80 -7.15 -1.83 1.25
CA LEU A 80 -5.86 -1.83 1.93
C LEU A 80 -5.96 -1.24 3.34
N VAL A 81 -6.71 -0.14 3.52
CA VAL A 81 -6.98 0.43 4.86
C VAL A 81 -7.68 -0.60 5.74
N GLY A 82 -8.80 -1.17 5.28
CA GLY A 82 -9.58 -2.10 6.09
C GLY A 82 -8.78 -3.35 6.50
N GLU A 83 -7.97 -3.89 5.58
CA GLU A 83 -7.13 -5.06 5.85
C GLU A 83 -5.93 -4.74 6.75
N ALA A 84 -5.31 -3.57 6.57
CA ALA A 84 -4.22 -3.12 7.44
C ALA A 84 -4.72 -2.85 8.86
N GLU A 85 -5.84 -2.15 9.02
CA GLU A 85 -6.45 -1.89 10.33
C GLU A 85 -6.87 -3.20 11.03
N ARG A 86 -7.49 -4.15 10.29
CA ARG A 86 -7.88 -5.45 10.83
C ARG A 86 -6.72 -6.23 11.44
N CYS A 87 -5.52 -6.10 10.88
CA CYS A 87 -4.32 -6.77 11.38
C CYS A 87 -3.41 -5.87 12.23
N GLY A 88 -3.81 -4.62 12.50
CA GLY A 88 -2.98 -3.64 13.21
C GLY A 88 -1.68 -3.25 12.48
N GLY A 89 -1.66 -3.39 11.15
CA GLY A 89 -0.52 -3.08 10.29
C GLY A 89 -0.45 -1.60 9.91
N PHE A 90 0.74 -1.12 9.55
CA PHE A 90 0.95 0.23 9.04
C PHE A 90 0.63 0.31 7.55
N TYR A 91 0.04 1.41 7.09
CA TYR A 91 -0.30 1.57 5.68
C TYR A 91 -0.05 2.97 5.13
N ILE A 92 0.13 3.04 3.80
CA ILE A 92 0.17 4.27 3.01
C ILE A 92 -0.75 4.10 1.81
N THR A 93 -1.85 4.86 1.80
CA THR A 93 -2.79 4.92 0.68
C THR A 93 -2.79 6.23 -0.07
N GLU A 94 -2.23 7.27 0.54
CA GLU A 94 -2.02 8.55 -0.13
C GLU A 94 -0.72 8.55 -0.93
N ARG A 95 -0.40 9.70 -1.51
CA ARG A 95 0.83 9.89 -2.26
C ARG A 95 2.06 9.44 -1.45
N TRP A 96 2.80 8.49 -2.01
CA TRP A 96 4.12 8.11 -1.53
C TRP A 96 5.11 9.24 -1.82
N LEU A 97 5.63 9.87 -0.76
CA LEU A 97 6.66 10.91 -0.88
C LEU A 97 8.02 10.25 -1.11
N GLY A 98 8.77 10.76 -2.08
CA GLY A 98 10.16 10.35 -2.28
C GLY A 98 10.95 10.57 -0.99
N GLY A 99 11.73 9.58 -0.57
CA GLY A 99 12.50 9.66 0.68
C GLY A 99 11.76 9.16 1.92
N MET A 100 10.52 8.66 1.84
CA MET A 100 9.77 8.13 3.00
C MET A 100 10.55 7.09 3.81
N LEU A 101 11.27 6.18 3.14
CA LEU A 101 12.10 5.17 3.80
C LEU A 101 13.58 5.56 3.87
N THR A 102 14.11 6.22 2.84
CA THR A 102 15.55 6.49 2.72
C THR A 102 15.99 7.76 3.43
N ASN A 103 15.12 8.78 3.54
CA ASN A 103 15.34 10.01 4.28
C ASN A 103 14.38 10.09 5.48
N PHE A 104 14.45 9.09 6.35
CA PHE A 104 13.53 8.97 7.48
C PHE A 104 13.69 10.10 8.50
N ASN A 105 14.90 10.68 8.65
CA ASN A 105 15.16 11.76 9.59
C ASN A 105 14.30 13.00 9.28
N THR A 106 14.27 13.45 8.03
CA THR A 106 13.42 14.57 7.62
C THR A 106 11.93 14.24 7.73
N ILE A 107 11.54 13.01 7.41
CA ILE A 107 10.14 12.57 7.53
C ILE A 107 9.70 12.58 8.99
N LYS A 108 10.56 12.16 9.91
CA LYS A 108 10.30 12.20 11.36
C LYS A 108 10.11 13.62 11.86
N GLU A 109 10.86 14.59 11.35
CA GLU A 109 10.64 16.01 11.66
C GLU A 109 9.28 16.52 11.16
N SER A 110 8.86 16.11 9.96
CA SER A 110 7.52 16.45 9.45
C SER A 110 6.40 15.84 10.30
N ILE A 111 6.57 14.59 10.75
CA ILE A 111 5.63 13.95 11.68
C ILE A 111 5.60 14.67 13.03
N LYS A 112 6.75 15.11 13.53
CA LYS A 112 6.82 15.89 14.78
C LYS A 112 6.06 17.21 14.64
N LYS A 113 6.27 17.93 13.52
CA LYS A 113 5.54 19.18 13.22
C LYS A 113 4.03 18.95 13.17
N LEU A 114 3.57 17.86 12.55
CA LEU A 114 2.14 17.52 12.54
C LEU A 114 1.59 17.36 13.96
N LYS A 115 2.26 16.58 14.81
CA LYS A 115 1.85 16.38 16.21
C LYS A 115 1.86 17.68 17.02
N ASP A 116 2.83 18.55 16.78
CA ASP A 116 2.89 19.85 17.43
C ASP A 116 1.69 20.74 17.01
N ILE A 117 1.29 20.71 15.74
CA ILE A 117 0.11 21.42 15.23
C ILE A 117 -1.19 20.86 15.82
N GLU A 118 -1.33 19.53 15.89
CA GLU A 118 -2.49 18.86 16.52
C GLU A 118 -2.61 19.27 18.00
N ARG A 119 -1.51 19.26 18.75
CA ARG A 119 -1.49 19.72 20.15
C ARG A 119 -1.91 21.19 20.28
N MET A 120 -1.37 22.07 19.44
CA MET A 120 -1.73 23.50 19.44
C MET A 120 -3.22 23.76 19.13
N LYS A 121 -3.87 22.80 18.45
CA LYS A 121 -5.29 22.86 18.13
C LYS A 121 -6.14 22.43 19.32
N GLU A 122 -5.70 21.40 20.05
CA GLU A 122 -6.37 20.90 21.25
C GLU A 122 -6.24 21.85 22.43
N ASP A 123 -5.08 22.49 22.61
CA ASP A 123 -4.80 23.37 23.76
C ASP A 123 -5.26 24.84 23.55
N GLY A 124 -5.84 25.16 22.40
CA GLY A 124 -6.34 26.50 22.06
C GLY A 124 -5.24 27.54 21.77
N THR A 125 -3.97 27.15 21.72
CA THR A 125 -2.86 28.07 21.40
C THR A 125 -3.00 28.61 19.97
N LEU A 126 -3.61 27.85 19.06
CA LEU A 126 -3.93 28.29 17.71
C LEU A 126 -4.80 29.56 17.66
N ASP A 127 -5.65 29.81 18.66
CA ASP A 127 -6.52 30.99 18.69
C ASP A 127 -5.78 32.30 18.98
N LYS A 128 -4.58 32.21 19.55
CA LYS A 128 -3.70 33.35 19.82
C LYS A 128 -3.05 33.90 18.54
N PHE A 129 -3.09 33.14 17.44
CA PHE A 129 -2.55 33.56 16.16
C PHE A 129 -3.55 34.36 15.34
N THR A 130 -3.02 35.25 14.48
CA THR A 130 -3.85 35.98 13.53
C THR A 130 -4.51 35.03 12.52
N LYS A 131 -5.64 35.43 11.94
CA LYS A 131 -6.36 34.61 10.93
C LYS A 131 -5.45 34.17 9.77
N LYS A 132 -4.52 35.03 9.35
CA LYS A 132 -3.56 34.74 8.28
C LYS A 132 -2.54 33.67 8.67
N GLU A 133 -2.08 33.69 9.91
CA GLU A 133 -1.12 32.71 10.44
C GLU A 133 -1.79 31.35 10.67
N ARG A 134 -3.00 31.34 11.24
CA ARG A 134 -3.81 30.11 11.35
C ARG A 134 -4.01 29.44 10.00
N GLY A 135 -4.42 30.20 8.99
CA GLY A 135 -4.59 29.65 7.64
C GLY A 135 -3.31 29.08 7.03
N LYS A 136 -2.12 29.56 7.41
CA LYS A 136 -0.84 28.97 6.97
C LYS A 136 -0.45 27.70 7.72
N ILE A 137 -0.93 27.54 8.96
CA ILE A 137 -0.65 26.39 9.80
C ILE A 137 -1.61 25.25 9.45
N GLU A 138 -2.88 25.55 9.19
CA GLU A 138 -3.91 24.54 8.87
C GLU A 138 -3.82 24.00 7.43
N ASN A 139 -3.40 24.81 6.47
CA ASN A 139 -3.29 24.40 5.06
C ASN A 139 -1.93 23.80 4.69
N LYS A 140 -1.10 23.46 5.69
CA LYS A 140 0.23 22.89 5.51
C LYS A 140 0.25 21.42 5.90
#